data_AF-A0A5A7N349-F1
#
_entry.id   AF-A0A5A7N349-F1
#
_cell.length_a   1.000
_cell.length_b   1.000
_cell.length_c   1.000
_cell.angle_alpha   90.00
_cell.angle_beta   90.00
_cell.angle_gamma   90.00
#
_symmetry.space_group_name_H-M   'P 1'
#
loop_
_entity.id
_entity.type
_entity.pdbx_description
1 polymer ?
#
loop_
_entity_poly.entity_id
_entity_poly.type
_entity_poly.pdbx_seq_one_letter_code
_entity_poly.pdbx_strand_id
1 'polypeptide(L)'
;MTDSALYGAIEAGGTKIICLIGKGPDDIRAQIELPTRRPDETIPDILAFFEGYHSQLGPLARVGLASFGPVDINPHSPHWGHVLKTPKPAGPAPIWPVRSRPGWGCRWFSILM
;
A
#
# COMPACT_ATOMS: atom_id res chain seq x y z
N MET A 1 3.77 -9.25 -23.20
CA MET A 1 2.63 -10.03 -22.66
C MET A 1 2.50 -9.64 -21.19
N THR A 2 1.72 -8.60 -20.89
CA THR A 2 1.41 -8.27 -19.50
C THR A 2 0.50 -9.36 -18.97
N ASP A 3 1.03 -10.12 -18.03
CA ASP A 3 0.33 -11.19 -17.35
C ASP A 3 -1.01 -10.68 -16.79
N SER A 4 -2.03 -11.55 -16.75
CA SER A 4 -3.40 -11.27 -16.29
C SER A 4 -3.50 -11.05 -14.77
N ALA A 5 -2.37 -10.66 -14.16
CA ALA A 5 -2.17 -10.52 -12.73
C ALA A 5 -2.99 -9.37 -12.16
N LEU A 6 -3.50 -9.58 -10.95
CA LEU A 6 -4.10 -8.53 -10.14
C LEU A 6 -3.02 -7.79 -9.37
N TYR A 7 -3.16 -6.47 -9.34
CA TYR A 7 -2.30 -5.55 -8.60
C TYR A 7 -3.14 -4.79 -7.59
N GLY A 8 -2.53 -4.49 -6.44
CA GLY A 8 -3.03 -3.49 -5.52
C GLY A 8 -2.35 -2.14 -5.74
N ALA A 9 -3.06 -1.06 -5.47
CA ALA A 9 -2.45 0.27 -5.36
C ALA A 9 -2.98 0.98 -4.12
N ILE A 10 -2.11 1.74 -3.47
CA ILE A 10 -2.44 2.59 -2.33
C ILE A 10 -1.94 4.01 -2.67
N GLU A 11 -2.83 4.99 -2.61
CA GLU A 11 -2.50 6.41 -2.64
C GLU A 11 -2.70 6.99 -1.24
N ALA A 12 -1.61 7.13 -0.49
CA ALA A 12 -1.60 7.66 0.85
C ALA A 12 -1.46 9.19 0.83
N GLY A 13 -2.60 9.88 0.78
CA GLY A 13 -2.69 11.32 0.91
C GLY A 13 -2.71 11.79 2.37
N GLY A 14 -2.61 13.10 2.55
CA GLY A 14 -2.58 13.71 3.87
C GLY A 14 -3.94 13.78 4.58
N THR A 15 -5.04 13.56 3.86
CA THR A 15 -6.41 13.64 4.41
C THR A 15 -7.22 12.39 4.09
N LYS A 16 -6.91 11.74 2.97
CA LYS A 16 -7.53 10.50 2.53
C LYS A 16 -6.50 9.53 1.99
N ILE A 17 -6.85 8.25 2.06
CA ILE A 17 -6.13 7.15 1.44
C ILE A 17 -7.06 6.46 0.44
N ILE A 18 -6.59 6.24 -0.78
CA ILE A 18 -7.32 5.49 -1.79
C ILE A 18 -6.64 4.13 -1.96
N CYS A 19 -7.40 3.04 -1.88
CA CYS A 19 -6.90 1.70 -2.21
C CYS A 19 -7.66 1.15 -3.41
N LEU A 20 -6.92 0.49 -4.32
CA LEU A 20 -7.44 -0.06 -5.57
C LEU A 20 -6.97 -1.50 -5.75
N ILE A 21 -7.78 -2.33 -6.40
CA ILE A 21 -7.39 -3.64 -6.94
C ILE A 21 -7.77 -3.66 -8.41
N GLY A 22 -6.85 -4.07 -9.28
CA GLY A 22 -7.11 -4.09 -10.73
C GLY A 22 -6.02 -4.78 -11.54
N LYS A 23 -6.25 -4.95 -12.84
CA LYS A 23 -5.24 -5.49 -13.78
C LYS A 23 -4.45 -4.39 -14.50
N GLY A 24 -4.91 -3.14 -14.38
CA GLY A 24 -4.33 -1.96 -15.00
C GLY A 24 -5.24 -0.75 -14.83
N PRO A 25 -4.84 0.42 -15.36
CA PRO A 25 -5.63 1.66 -15.27
C PRO A 25 -7.02 1.55 -15.90
N ASP A 26 -7.18 0.70 -16.91
CA ASP A 26 -8.45 0.47 -17.60
C ASP A 26 -9.29 -0.65 -16.98
N ASP A 27 -8.82 -1.28 -15.90
CA ASP A 27 -9.48 -2.44 -15.28
C ASP A 27 -9.37 -2.42 -13.75
N ILE A 28 -10.20 -1.57 -13.13
CA ILE A 28 -10.37 -1.46 -11.67
C ILE A 28 -11.50 -2.38 -11.22
N ARG A 29 -11.18 -3.33 -10.32
CA ARG A 29 -12.10 -4.34 -9.80
C ARG A 29 -12.66 -4.01 -8.42
N ALA A 30 -11.89 -3.29 -7.62
CA ALA A 30 -12.32 -2.81 -6.32
C ALA A 30 -11.62 -1.51 -5.97
N GLN A 31 -12.32 -0.65 -5.24
CA GLN A 31 -11.81 0.62 -4.75
C GLN A 31 -12.41 0.96 -3.39
N ILE A 32 -11.62 1.53 -2.49
CA ILE A 32 -12.10 2.15 -1.26
C ILE A 32 -11.37 3.47 -1.02
N GLU A 33 -12.09 4.43 -0.41
CA GLU A 33 -11.50 5.66 0.14
C GLU A 33 -11.62 5.60 1.66
N LEU A 34 -10.51 5.83 2.37
CA LEU A 34 -10.40 5.82 3.82
C LEU A 34 -9.92 7.19 4.31
N PRO A 35 -10.39 7.69 5.47
CA PRO A 35 -9.79 8.87 6.08
C PRO A 35 -8.36 8.58 6.55
N THR A 36 -7.42 9.49 6.31
CA THR A 36 -6.05 9.39 6.83
C THR A 36 -6.06 9.63 8.33
N ARG A 37 -5.82 8.58 9.11
CA ARG A 37 -5.68 8.65 10.58
C ARG A 37 -4.26 8.24 10.97
N ARG A 38 -4.08 7.83 12.23
CA ARG A 38 -2.81 7.28 12.68
C ARG A 38 -2.53 5.94 11.97
N PRO A 39 -1.25 5.55 11.75
CA PRO A 39 -0.94 4.31 11.04
C PRO A 39 -1.46 3.04 11.73
N ASP A 40 -1.47 3.00 13.06
CA ASP A 40 -2.02 1.91 13.88
C ASP A 40 -3.52 1.67 13.64
N GLU A 41 -4.26 2.70 13.22
CA GLU A 41 -5.68 2.61 12.89
C GLU A 41 -5.93 2.39 11.40
N THR A 42 -5.09 2.96 10.53
CA THR A 42 -5.36 2.98 9.09
C THR A 42 -4.82 1.74 8.37
N ILE A 43 -3.68 1.21 8.81
CA ILE A 43 -3.07 0.01 8.23
C ILE A 43 -3.98 -1.23 8.33
N PRO A 44 -4.64 -1.51 9.47
CA PRO A 44 -5.57 -2.64 9.57
C PRO A 44 -6.71 -2.57 8.54
N ASP A 45 -7.27 -1.39 8.28
CA ASP A 45 -8.38 -1.23 7.32
C ASP A 45 -7.93 -1.45 5.88
N ILE A 46 -6.73 -1.00 5.52
CA ILE A 46 -6.11 -1.26 4.22
C ILE A 46 -5.90 -2.77 4.03
N LEU A 47 -5.39 -3.46 5.05
CA LEU A 47 -5.21 -4.91 5.02
C LEU A 47 -6.53 -5.63 4.85
N ALA A 48 -7.55 -5.26 5.64
CA ALA A 48 -8.88 -5.85 5.57
C ALA A 48 -9.49 -5.71 4.17
N PHE A 49 -9.29 -4.57 3.50
CA PHE A 49 -9.70 -4.37 2.11
C PHE A 49 -9.03 -5.38 1.17
N PHE A 50 -7.70 -5.50 1.17
CA PHE A 50 -7.01 -6.43 0.27
C PHE A 50 -7.28 -7.90 0.60
N GLU A 51 -7.36 -8.26 1.89
CA GLU A 51 -7.67 -9.62 2.34
C GLU A 51 -9.09 -10.04 1.96
N GLY A 52 -10.07 -9.14 2.11
CA GLY A 52 -11.45 -9.39 1.72
C GLY A 52 -11.58 -9.79 0.25
N TYR A 53 -10.84 -9.10 -0.62
CA TYR A 53 -10.86 -9.37 -2.07
C TYR A 53 -9.92 -10.49 -2.51
N HIS A 54 -8.94 -10.90 -1.70
CA HIS A 54 -8.09 -12.06 -2.03
C HIS A 54 -8.95 -13.32 -2.26
N SER A 55 -9.93 -13.56 -1.40
CA SER A 55 -10.84 -14.72 -1.56
C SER A 55 -11.77 -14.63 -2.78
N GLN A 56 -12.09 -13.41 -3.23
CA GLN A 56 -13.07 -13.17 -4.30
C GLN A 56 -12.43 -13.05 -5.69
N LEU A 57 -11.27 -12.39 -5.78
CA LEU A 57 -10.61 -12.03 -7.03
C LEU A 57 -9.33 -12.85 -7.27
N GLY A 58 -8.77 -13.46 -6.22
CA GLY A 58 -7.50 -14.17 -6.26
C GLY A 58 -6.34 -13.34 -5.71
N PRO A 59 -5.13 -13.93 -5.64
CA PRO A 59 -3.98 -13.29 -5.03
C PRO A 59 -3.49 -12.09 -5.84
N LEU A 60 -3.05 -11.05 -5.13
CA LEU A 60 -2.35 -9.92 -5.73
C LEU A 60 -0.90 -10.30 -6.04
N ALA A 61 -0.43 -10.00 -7.24
CA ALA A 61 0.97 -10.19 -7.60
C ALA A 61 1.88 -9.18 -6.90
N ARG A 62 1.45 -7.91 -6.82
CA ARG A 62 2.17 -6.79 -6.17
C ARG A 62 1.20 -5.73 -5.68
N VAL A 63 1.61 -4.96 -4.66
CA VAL A 63 0.96 -3.71 -4.26
C VAL A 63 1.92 -2.55 -4.42
N GLY A 64 1.50 -1.50 -5.13
CA GLY A 64 2.20 -0.23 -5.23
C GLY A 64 1.72 0.76 -4.15
N LEU A 65 2.62 1.63 -3.68
CA LEU A 65 2.31 2.68 -2.71
C LEU A 65 2.81 4.03 -3.23
N ALA A 66 1.89 4.94 -3.51
CA ALA A 66 2.16 6.35 -3.67
C ALA A 66 1.88 7.05 -2.34
N SER A 67 2.79 7.89 -1.85
CA SER A 67 2.62 8.60 -0.58
C SER A 67 3.17 10.02 -0.66
N PHE A 68 2.68 10.90 0.20
CA PHE A 68 3.25 12.24 0.35
C PHE A 68 4.69 12.15 0.88
N GLY A 69 5.55 13.04 0.35
CA GLY A 69 6.98 13.05 0.68
C GLY A 69 7.35 13.83 1.94
N PRO A 70 8.62 13.72 2.37
CA PRO A 70 9.64 12.83 1.78
C PRO A 70 9.48 11.38 2.27
N VAL A 71 9.67 10.40 1.39
CA VAL A 71 9.67 8.96 1.75
C VAL A 71 11.08 8.40 1.53
N ASP A 72 11.56 7.58 2.46
CA ASP A 72 12.80 6.85 2.28
C ASP A 72 12.59 5.69 1.29
N ILE A 73 13.05 5.90 0.05
CA ILE A 73 12.94 4.93 -1.03
C ILE A 73 14.17 4.04 -1.19
N ASN A 74 15.21 4.23 -0.37
CA ASN A 74 16.44 3.44 -0.48
C ASN A 74 16.24 2.03 0.12
N PRO A 75 16.26 0.94 -0.67
CA PRO A 75 16.03 -0.41 -0.16
C PRO A 75 17.06 -0.92 0.85
N HIS A 76 18.23 -0.26 0.91
CA HIS A 76 19.29 -0.57 1.87
C HIS A 76 19.19 0.24 3.17
N SER A 77 18.25 1.20 3.26
CA SER A 77 18.05 1.98 4.46
C SER A 77 17.33 1.15 5.54
N PRO A 78 17.72 1.26 6.83
CA PRO A 78 16.93 0.71 7.93
C PRO A 78 15.55 1.36 8.06
N HIS A 79 15.33 2.50 7.38
CA HIS A 79 14.05 3.23 7.35
C HIS A 79 13.35 3.12 5.98
N TRP A 80 13.75 2.19 5.11
CA TRP A 80 13.11 2.00 3.81
C TRP A 80 11.58 1.89 3.94
N GLY A 81 10.86 2.66 3.13
CA GLY A 81 9.42 2.76 3.16
C GLY A 81 8.89 3.54 4.36
N HIS A 82 9.63 4.50 4.92
CA HIS A 82 9.14 5.41 5.97
C HIS A 82 8.90 6.82 5.42
N VAL A 83 7.82 7.48 5.86
CA VAL A 83 7.69 8.93 5.71
C VAL A 83 8.69 9.61 6.66
N LEU A 84 9.57 10.39 6.07
CA LEU A 84 10.57 11.22 6.75
C LEU A 84 9.91 12.48 7.32
N LYS A 85 10.70 13.39 7.90
CA LYS A 85 10.18 14.64 8.50
C LYS A 85 9.27 15.38 7.51
N THR A 86 8.00 15.45 7.87
CA THR A 86 6.97 16.24 7.21
C THR A 86 6.53 17.37 8.15
N PRO A 87 6.16 18.56 7.64
CA PRO A 87 5.59 19.63 8.47
C PRO A 87 4.20 19.31 9.06
N LYS A 88 3.67 18.10 8.84
CA LYS A 88 2.35 17.68 9.28
C LYS A 88 2.37 17.20 10.75
N PRO A 89 1.31 17.44 11.56
CA PRO A 89 1.32 17.15 13.01
C PRO A 89 1.42 15.66 13.39
N ALA A 90 1.25 14.75 12.43
CA ALA A 90 1.68 13.37 12.57
C ALA A 90 3.18 13.34 12.29
N GLY A 91 4.01 13.29 13.34
CA GLY A 91 5.47 13.16 13.24
C GLY A 91 5.92 11.93 12.43
N PRO A 92 7.24 11.64 12.35
CA PRO A 92 7.74 10.49 11.60
C PRO A 92 7.06 9.21 12.12
N ALA A 93 6.19 8.63 11.31
CA ALA A 93 5.46 7.43 11.63
C ALA A 93 5.76 6.40 10.54
N PRO A 94 5.97 5.12 10.90
CA PRO A 94 6.14 4.08 9.89
C PRO A 94 4.89 4.07 9.02
N ILE A 95 5.02 4.32 7.72
CA ILE A 95 3.92 4.09 6.79
C ILE A 95 3.71 2.59 6.58
N TRP A 96 4.74 1.74 6.78
CA TRP A 96 4.59 0.29 6.74
C TRP A 96 5.85 -0.49 7.18
N PRO A 97 5.74 -1.62 7.91
CA PRO A 97 6.81 -2.60 7.95
C PRO A 97 6.77 -3.45 6.66
N VAL A 98 7.59 -3.10 5.67
CA VAL A 98 7.78 -3.94 4.47
C VAL A 98 8.59 -5.19 4.83
N ARG A 99 7.96 -6.14 5.52
CA ARG A 99 8.47 -7.52 5.61
C ARG A 99 7.35 -8.51 5.38
N SER A 100 7.68 -9.52 4.57
CA SER A 100 6.85 -10.66 4.22
C SER A 100 6.17 -11.26 5.45
N ARG A 101 4.83 -11.37 5.44
CA ARG A 101 4.09 -12.21 6.38
C ARG A 101 4.22 -13.69 5.97
N PRO A 102 4.56 -14.61 6.88
CA PRO A 102 4.52 -16.04 6.61
C PRO A 102 3.09 -16.47 6.20
N GLY A 103 2.97 -17.33 5.19
CA GLY A 103 1.68 -17.86 4.70
C GLY A 103 1.14 -17.22 3.42
N TRP A 104 1.79 -16.16 2.92
CA TRP A 104 1.37 -15.43 1.73
C TRP A 104 2.50 -15.46 0.70
N GLY A 105 2.36 -16.30 -0.34
CA GLY A 105 3.43 -16.62 -1.30
C GLY A 105 3.94 -15.49 -2.21
N CYS A 106 3.48 -14.25 -2.03
CA CYS A 106 3.89 -13.09 -2.82
C CYS A 106 4.71 -12.10 -1.98
N ARG A 107 5.70 -11.43 -2.59
CA ARG A 107 6.40 -10.30 -1.97
C ARG A 107 5.50 -9.06 -2.10
N TRP A 108 4.72 -8.78 -1.06
CA TRP A 108 3.59 -7.86 -1.09
C TRP A 108 3.87 -6.41 -1.53
N PHE A 109 5.11 -5.93 -1.52
CA PHE A 109 5.41 -4.54 -1.85
C PHE A 109 6.66 -4.41 -2.70
N SER A 110 6.47 -4.21 -4.00
CA SER A 110 7.42 -3.43 -4.79
C SER A 110 6.81 -2.04 -4.87
N ILE A 111 7.43 -1.06 -4.21
CA ILE A 111 7.16 0.35 -4.50
C ILE A 111 7.49 0.53 -5.99
N LEU A 112 6.47 0.52 -6.85
CA LEU A 112 6.58 1.13 -8.17
C LEU A 112 6.34 2.62 -7.94
N MET A 113 7.40 3.42 -8.12
CA MET A 113 7.28 4.85 -8.37
C MET A 113 6.77 5.08 -9.80
#